data_AF-A0A7S2YUU6-F1
#
_entry.id   AF-A0A7S2YUU6-F1
#
_cell.length_a   1.000
_cell.length_b   1.000
_cell.length_c   1.000
_cell.angle_alpha   90.00
_cell.angle_beta   90.00
_cell.angle_gamma   90.00
#
_symmetry.space_group_name_H-M   'P 1'
#
loop_
_entity.id
_entity.type
_entity.pdbx_description
1 polymer ?
#
loop_
_entity_poly.entity_id
_entity_poly.type
_entity_poly.pdbx_seq_one_letter_code
_entity_poly.pdbx_strand_id
1 'polypeptide(L)'
;RWSRQVKREGGGSGSAWNTVAFVPTMGSLHAGHLSLVAEAKKRATHVVVSIYVNPSQFAPHEDFSEYPRHFDSDLRKLAPYQVDAIFVPKNLYARRGEAPAAALAATGPREDGGGGCGEGEGGAMAAAARKDPLVSCSTGSHQTWVRCVDLERPLCGQSRPHFFKGVATVVTKLFHIVEPDVAVFGRKDFQQLRVIETMVAELDFSIDVVGVPIAREEDGLAMSSRNALLSPGDRARATCIHGALCDLRDQVLLKAKAAAAEVGEGERGALDAGEAKRVIAGKIAAGGGRVDYVSVIDPTDLSDIEGDLVAFRRRQCRGAEAAGLEIQGSGSGSGSRPGAVLVAVAAFFNSVRLIDNLLIEP
;
A
#
# COMPACT_ATOMS: atom_id res chain seq x y z
N ARG A 1 18.91 4.58 17.19
CA ARG A 1 17.87 3.95 16.32
C ARG A 1 18.35 2.54 16.07
N TRP A 2 17.50 1.54 16.31
CA TRP A 2 17.87 0.11 16.29
C TRP A 2 18.52 -0.31 14.96
N SER A 3 17.95 0.07 13.82
CA SER A 3 18.49 -0.26 12.49
C SER A 3 19.92 0.25 12.25
N ARG A 4 20.24 1.47 12.67
CA ARG A 4 21.61 2.01 12.61
C ARG A 4 22.61 1.24 13.46
N GLN A 5 22.15 0.66 14.57
CA GLN A 5 23.01 -0.20 15.37
C GLN A 5 23.26 -1.52 14.63
N VAL A 6 22.19 -2.18 14.19
CA VAL A 6 22.25 -3.44 13.42
C VAL A 6 23.12 -3.34 12.17
N LYS A 7 22.95 -2.28 11.37
CA LYS A 7 23.78 -2.06 10.16
C LYS A 7 25.26 -1.87 10.48
N ARG A 8 25.60 -1.20 11.59
CA ARG A 8 26.99 -1.00 12.02
C ARG A 8 27.64 -2.29 12.52
N GLU A 9 26.87 -3.15 13.19
CA GLU A 9 27.35 -4.44 13.70
C GLU A 9 27.70 -5.42 12.57
N GLY A 10 27.11 -5.27 11.37
CA GLY A 10 27.36 -6.14 10.21
C GLY A 10 28.60 -5.78 9.37
N GLY A 11 29.35 -4.73 9.67
CA GLY A 11 30.45 -4.23 8.81
C GLY A 11 31.87 -4.51 9.31
N GLY A 12 32.06 -5.43 10.27
CA GLY A 12 33.38 -5.77 10.81
C GLY A 12 34.30 -6.44 9.78
N SER A 13 35.62 -6.41 10.03
CA SER A 13 36.62 -7.03 9.15
C SER A 13 36.32 -8.53 8.96
N GLY A 14 35.69 -8.87 7.82
CA GLY A 14 35.35 -10.24 7.42
C GLY A 14 33.87 -10.64 7.49
N SER A 15 32.95 -9.81 7.98
CA SER A 15 31.49 -10.12 8.00
C SER A 15 30.73 -9.48 6.84
N ALA A 16 29.70 -10.15 6.31
CA ALA A 16 28.79 -9.54 5.35
C ALA A 16 27.93 -8.45 6.02
N TRP A 17 27.71 -7.34 5.31
CA TRP A 17 26.88 -6.22 5.78
C TRP A 17 25.46 -6.68 6.11
N ASN A 18 24.93 -6.23 7.25
CA ASN A 18 23.53 -6.44 7.60
C ASN A 18 22.63 -5.57 6.73
N THR A 19 21.60 -6.18 6.15
CA THR A 19 20.58 -5.50 5.34
C THR A 19 19.25 -5.51 6.08
N VAL A 20 18.46 -4.44 5.88
CA VAL A 20 17.18 -4.24 6.56
C VAL A 20 16.07 -4.11 5.53
N ALA A 21 15.10 -5.04 5.56
CA ALA A 21 13.84 -4.90 4.85
C ALA A 21 12.76 -4.32 5.76
N PHE A 22 11.91 -3.46 5.21
CA PHE A 22 10.86 -2.79 5.95
C PHE A 22 9.48 -3.01 5.33
N VAL A 23 8.51 -3.36 6.18
CA VAL A 23 7.10 -3.55 5.82
C VAL A 23 6.25 -2.54 6.62
N PRO A 24 5.91 -1.38 6.04
CA PRO A 24 5.02 -0.42 6.69
C PRO A 24 3.57 -0.90 6.64
N THR A 25 2.89 -0.94 7.80
CA THR A 25 1.47 -1.32 7.90
C THR A 25 0.69 -0.40 8.84
N MET A 26 -0.63 -0.45 8.74
CA MET A 26 -1.55 0.17 9.70
C MET A 26 -2.05 -0.81 10.78
N GLY A 27 -1.55 -2.05 10.82
CA GLY A 27 -2.08 -3.12 11.67
C GLY A 27 -3.32 -3.80 11.10
N SER A 28 -4.04 -4.55 11.94
CA SER A 28 -5.11 -5.45 11.51
C SER A 28 -4.65 -6.39 10.40
N LEU A 29 -3.57 -7.11 10.71
CA LEU A 29 -2.82 -7.90 9.75
C LEU A 29 -3.64 -9.08 9.23
N HIS A 30 -3.41 -9.46 7.99
CA HIS A 30 -4.04 -10.59 7.30
C HIS A 30 -3.00 -11.28 6.41
N ALA A 31 -3.34 -12.37 5.73
CA ALA A 31 -2.34 -13.14 4.97
C ALA A 31 -1.64 -12.30 3.88
N GLY A 32 -2.33 -11.32 3.28
CA GLY A 32 -1.69 -10.34 2.41
C GLY A 32 -0.61 -9.45 3.04
N HIS A 33 -0.68 -9.14 4.33
CA HIS A 33 0.44 -8.49 5.02
C HIS A 33 1.58 -9.49 5.29
N LEU A 34 1.23 -10.72 5.64
CA LEU A 34 2.19 -11.77 5.94
C LEU A 34 2.98 -12.20 4.69
N SER A 35 2.39 -12.12 3.49
CA SER A 35 3.12 -12.31 2.24
C SER A 35 4.17 -11.22 2.00
N LEU A 36 3.93 -9.97 2.43
CA LEU A 36 4.95 -8.91 2.39
C LEU A 36 6.12 -9.24 3.33
N VAL A 37 5.83 -9.72 4.53
CA VAL A 37 6.86 -10.15 5.49
C VAL A 37 7.66 -11.33 4.96
N ALA A 38 6.99 -12.31 4.34
CA ALA A 38 7.63 -13.44 3.69
C ALA A 38 8.57 -12.99 2.56
N GLU A 39 8.15 -12.02 1.75
CA GLU A 39 9.00 -11.45 0.70
C GLU A 39 10.18 -10.65 1.28
N ALA A 40 9.95 -9.86 2.33
CA ALA A 40 10.99 -9.12 3.04
C ALA A 40 12.12 -10.04 3.56
N LYS A 41 11.75 -11.20 4.13
CA LYS A 41 12.71 -12.20 4.65
C LYS A 41 13.60 -12.82 3.56
N LYS A 42 13.22 -12.76 2.27
CA LYS A 42 14.06 -13.23 1.16
C LYS A 42 15.10 -12.20 0.72
N ARG A 43 14.92 -10.92 1.10
CA ARG A 43 15.65 -9.79 0.53
C ARG A 43 16.62 -9.12 1.48
N ALA A 44 16.48 -9.37 2.78
CA ALA A 44 17.33 -8.76 3.78
C ALA A 44 17.59 -9.69 4.97
N THR A 45 18.68 -9.44 5.69
CA THR A 45 19.03 -10.21 6.90
C THR A 45 18.10 -9.91 8.07
N HIS A 46 17.60 -8.68 8.16
CA HIS A 46 16.66 -8.25 9.20
C HIS A 46 15.38 -7.67 8.60
N VAL A 47 14.24 -7.94 9.27
CA VAL A 47 12.92 -7.45 8.87
C VAL A 47 12.29 -6.62 9.97
N VAL A 48 11.93 -5.39 9.63
CA VAL A 48 11.19 -4.47 10.49
C VAL A 48 9.77 -4.33 9.96
N VAL A 49 8.79 -4.42 10.85
CA VAL A 49 7.38 -4.11 10.54
C VAL A 49 6.97 -2.89 11.34
N SER A 50 6.29 -1.91 10.73
CA SER A 50 5.60 -0.87 11.51
C SER A 50 4.12 -1.13 11.60
N ILE A 51 3.52 -0.83 12.74
CA ILE A 51 2.06 -0.80 12.95
C ILE A 51 1.70 0.61 13.38
N TYR A 52 1.13 1.39 12.47
CA TYR A 52 0.72 2.77 12.75
C TYR A 52 -0.47 3.19 11.89
N VAL A 53 -1.63 3.41 12.53
CA VAL A 53 -2.80 4.01 11.86
C VAL A 53 -2.55 5.51 11.74
N ASN A 54 -2.03 5.91 10.58
CA ASN A 54 -1.66 7.30 10.31
C ASN A 54 -2.91 8.20 10.24
N PRO A 55 -3.11 9.21 11.10
CA PRO A 55 -4.26 10.10 11.03
C PRO A 55 -4.28 11.00 9.80
N SER A 56 -3.11 11.38 9.25
CA SER A 56 -3.04 12.38 8.17
C SER A 56 -3.56 11.89 6.82
N GLN A 57 -3.75 10.59 6.67
CA GLN A 57 -4.34 9.96 5.48
C GLN A 57 -5.83 9.63 5.68
N PHE A 58 -6.48 10.21 6.70
CA PHE A 58 -7.92 10.11 6.89
C PHE A 58 -8.55 11.51 6.97
N ALA A 59 -9.67 11.71 6.29
CA ALA A 59 -10.50 12.90 6.46
C ALA A 59 -11.44 12.72 7.67
N PRO A 60 -12.00 13.80 8.23
CA PRO A 60 -12.89 13.71 9.40
C PRO A 60 -14.11 12.80 9.21
N HIS A 61 -14.58 12.62 7.98
CA HIS A 61 -15.72 11.77 7.63
C HIS A 61 -15.32 10.34 7.21
N GLU A 62 -14.02 10.01 7.23
CA GLU A 62 -13.51 8.67 6.91
C GLU A 62 -13.41 7.80 8.17
N ASP A 63 -13.08 6.53 7.97
CA ASP A 63 -13.13 5.45 8.96
C ASP A 63 -11.97 5.46 9.97
N PHE A 64 -11.40 6.60 10.34
CA PHE A 64 -10.26 6.65 11.27
C PHE A 64 -10.60 6.11 12.67
N SER A 65 -11.75 6.51 13.22
CA SER A 65 -12.21 6.05 14.53
C SER A 65 -12.55 4.56 14.51
N GLU A 66 -13.15 4.09 13.42
CA GLU A 66 -13.64 2.73 13.22
C GLU A 66 -12.57 1.75 12.71
N TYR A 67 -11.39 2.26 12.31
CA TYR A 67 -10.32 1.42 11.76
C TYR A 67 -9.94 0.29 12.76
N PRO A 68 -9.95 -0.98 12.34
CA PRO A 68 -9.68 -2.10 13.24
C PRO A 68 -8.28 -2.02 13.86
N ARG A 69 -8.19 -2.17 15.19
CA ARG A 69 -6.93 -2.15 15.95
C ARG A 69 -6.88 -3.35 16.88
N HIS A 70 -6.11 -4.38 16.50
CA HIS A 70 -6.00 -5.63 17.24
C HIS A 70 -4.54 -6.01 17.48
N PHE A 71 -3.83 -5.17 18.27
CA PHE A 71 -2.39 -5.29 18.45
C PHE A 71 -1.91 -6.69 18.87
N ASP A 72 -2.54 -7.31 19.88
CA ASP A 72 -2.18 -8.67 20.33
C ASP A 72 -2.46 -9.75 19.27
N SER A 73 -3.41 -9.51 18.36
CA SER A 73 -3.67 -10.39 17.22
C SER A 73 -2.57 -10.23 16.16
N ASP A 74 -2.14 -9.00 15.90
CA ASP A 74 -1.09 -8.68 14.95
C ASP A 74 0.25 -9.28 15.40
N LEU A 75 0.60 -9.17 16.69
CA LEU A 75 1.82 -9.79 17.25
C LEU A 75 1.81 -11.32 17.09
N ARG A 76 0.69 -11.97 17.40
CA ARG A 76 0.55 -13.42 17.23
C ARG A 76 0.69 -13.86 15.77
N LYS A 77 0.20 -13.07 14.82
CA LYS A 77 0.35 -13.34 13.38
C LYS A 77 1.79 -13.15 12.88
N LEU A 78 2.53 -12.21 13.47
CA LEU A 78 3.94 -11.96 13.13
C LEU A 78 4.90 -12.95 13.79
N ALA A 79 4.55 -13.55 14.93
CA ALA A 79 5.42 -14.44 15.70
C ALA A 79 6.03 -15.60 14.87
N PRO A 80 5.28 -16.33 14.02
CA PRO A 80 5.86 -17.39 13.18
C PRO A 80 6.90 -16.89 12.16
N TYR A 81 6.84 -15.62 11.79
CA TYR A 81 7.76 -15.01 10.82
C TYR A 81 9.06 -14.51 11.46
N GLN A 82 9.15 -14.50 12.79
CA GLN A 82 10.35 -14.08 13.53
C GLN A 82 10.90 -12.74 13.03
N VAL A 83 10.03 -11.72 12.94
CA VAL A 83 10.44 -10.36 12.57
C VAL A 83 11.36 -9.79 13.66
N ASP A 84 12.37 -9.05 13.23
CA ASP A 84 13.48 -8.62 14.07
C ASP A 84 13.12 -7.39 14.93
N ALA A 85 12.22 -6.54 14.42
CA ALA A 85 11.66 -5.43 15.17
C ALA A 85 10.23 -5.08 14.73
N ILE A 86 9.41 -4.67 15.70
CA ILE A 86 8.06 -4.14 15.45
C ILE A 86 8.01 -2.70 15.97
N PHE A 87 7.83 -1.74 15.06
CA PHE A 87 7.78 -0.32 15.38
C PHE A 87 6.35 0.18 15.53
N VAL A 88 5.98 0.60 16.74
CA VAL A 88 4.59 0.96 17.11
C VAL A 88 4.55 2.36 17.72
N PRO A 89 4.72 3.42 16.91
CA PRO A 89 4.71 4.79 17.42
C PRO A 89 3.30 5.21 17.87
N LYS A 90 3.21 5.93 19.01
CA LYS A 90 1.94 6.53 19.46
C LYS A 90 1.52 7.71 18.55
N ASN A 91 2.45 8.61 18.23
CA ASN A 91 2.20 9.75 17.35
C ASN A 91 3.49 10.13 16.61
N LEU A 92 3.46 10.15 15.27
CA LEU A 92 4.59 10.57 14.45
C LEU A 92 4.61 12.08 14.15
N TYR A 93 3.56 12.82 14.52
CA TYR A 93 3.37 14.24 14.18
C TYR A 93 3.67 15.22 15.33
N ALA A 94 3.81 14.73 16.56
CA ALA A 94 4.19 15.57 17.69
C ALA A 94 5.62 16.11 17.54
N ARG A 95 5.86 17.38 17.90
CA ARG A 95 7.23 17.89 17.98
C ARG A 95 7.94 17.31 19.19
N ARG A 96 9.27 17.19 19.09
CA ARG A 96 10.11 16.74 20.20
C ARG A 96 9.96 17.72 21.38
N GLY A 97 9.43 17.24 22.50
CA GLY A 97 9.18 18.05 23.71
C GLY A 97 7.75 18.56 23.87
N GLU A 98 6.85 18.35 22.89
CA GLU A 98 5.42 18.58 23.09
C GLU A 98 4.83 17.41 23.91
N ALA A 99 4.25 17.73 25.06
CA ALA A 99 3.45 16.75 25.79
C ALA A 99 2.27 16.30 24.92
N PRO A 100 1.83 15.03 24.97
CA PRO A 100 0.63 14.60 24.28
C PRO A 100 -0.53 15.51 24.71
N ALA A 101 -1.34 15.97 23.75
CA ALA A 101 -2.38 17.00 23.95
C ALA A 101 -3.32 16.72 25.13
N ALA A 102 -3.42 15.47 25.60
CA ALA A 102 -4.12 15.08 26.82
C ALA A 102 -3.57 15.69 28.12
N ALA A 103 -2.31 16.17 28.15
CA ALA A 103 -1.69 16.76 29.33
C ALA A 103 -2.09 18.23 29.59
N LEU A 104 -2.68 18.92 28.59
CA LEU A 104 -3.09 20.33 28.73
C LEU A 104 -4.52 20.51 29.27
N ALA A 105 -5.28 19.42 29.45
CA ALA A 105 -6.65 19.45 29.95
C ALA A 105 -6.80 19.10 31.45
N ALA A 106 -5.69 18.86 32.17
CA ALA A 106 -5.71 18.49 33.58
C ALA A 106 -4.95 19.51 34.44
N THR A 107 -5.42 20.76 34.49
CA THR A 107 -5.13 21.67 35.60
C THR A 107 -6.26 21.56 36.62
N GLY A 108 -6.27 20.45 37.37
CA GLY A 108 -6.91 20.35 38.68
C GLY A 108 -5.85 20.50 39.78
N PRO A 109 -6.21 20.87 41.02
CA PRO A 109 -5.24 21.22 42.05
C PRO A 109 -4.34 20.05 42.40
N ARG A 110 -3.05 20.35 42.59
CA ARG A 110 -2.03 19.43 43.11
C ARG A 110 -2.38 19.02 44.53
N GLU A 111 -2.42 17.73 44.79
CA GLU A 111 -2.23 17.18 46.14
C GLU A 111 -0.90 16.45 46.18
N ASP A 112 -0.09 16.85 47.15
CA ASP A 112 1.23 16.30 47.44
C ASP A 112 1.10 14.93 48.13
N GLY A 113 1.94 13.97 47.74
CA GLY A 113 2.02 12.67 48.39
C GLY A 113 3.16 11.83 47.82
N GLY A 114 4.24 11.68 48.60
CA GLY A 114 5.50 11.05 48.20
C GLY A 114 5.57 9.53 48.38
N GLY A 115 6.68 8.95 47.92
CA GLY A 115 7.14 7.62 48.36
C GLY A 115 7.81 6.75 47.28
N GLY A 116 9.11 6.52 47.44
CA GLY A 116 9.67 5.15 47.39
C GLY A 116 10.32 4.67 46.09
N CYS A 117 11.66 4.56 46.14
CA CYS A 117 12.53 3.94 45.15
C CYS A 117 12.54 2.39 45.28
N GLY A 118 12.80 1.67 44.18
CA GLY A 118 13.12 0.24 44.21
C GLY A 118 13.73 -0.22 42.89
N GLU A 119 15.01 -0.59 42.92
CA GLU A 119 15.79 -1.15 41.81
C GLU A 119 15.51 -2.65 41.61
N GLY A 120 15.61 -3.12 40.37
CA GLY A 120 15.56 -4.54 40.01
C GLY A 120 16.00 -4.76 38.55
N GLU A 121 17.15 -5.42 38.38
CA GLU A 121 17.75 -5.81 37.11
C GLU A 121 17.08 -7.07 36.49
N GLY A 122 17.10 -7.16 35.15
CA GLY A 122 17.06 -8.43 34.41
C GLY A 122 15.81 -8.73 33.56
N GLY A 123 16.00 -8.82 32.23
CA GLY A 123 15.17 -9.65 31.34
C GLY A 123 14.24 -8.93 30.36
N ALA A 124 14.47 -9.18 29.06
CA ALA A 124 13.60 -9.00 27.89
C ALA A 124 12.81 -7.69 27.76
N MET A 125 13.16 -6.89 26.75
CA MET A 125 12.48 -5.63 26.43
C MET A 125 11.09 -5.87 25.80
N ALA A 126 10.13 -6.24 26.63
CA ALA A 126 8.71 -6.24 26.31
C ALA A 126 8.14 -4.83 26.55
N ALA A 127 7.77 -4.13 25.48
CA ALA A 127 7.03 -2.88 25.62
C ALA A 127 5.59 -3.20 26.08
N ALA A 128 5.33 -2.99 27.37
CA ALA A 128 4.02 -3.17 27.98
C ALA A 128 2.99 -2.21 27.35
N ALA A 129 2.05 -2.78 26.58
CA ALA A 129 0.89 -2.08 26.07
C ALA A 129 -0.11 -1.87 27.22
N ARG A 130 -0.04 -0.72 27.91
CA ARG A 130 -1.17 -0.24 28.71
C ARG A 130 -2.26 0.25 27.74
N LYS A 131 -3.51 -0.14 28.00
CA LYS A 131 -4.71 0.35 27.28
C LYS A 131 -4.88 1.85 27.57
N ASP A 132 -4.19 2.69 26.81
CA ASP A 132 -4.42 4.13 26.83
C ASP A 132 -5.66 4.47 25.96
N PRO A 133 -6.61 5.26 26.46
CA PRO A 133 -7.73 5.75 25.65
C PRO A 133 -7.20 6.59 24.47
N LEU A 134 -7.89 6.50 23.32
CA LEU A 134 -7.61 7.20 22.06
C LEU A 134 -6.93 8.56 22.29
N VAL A 135 -5.61 8.60 22.19
CA VAL A 135 -4.87 9.87 22.17
C VAL A 135 -5.35 10.59 20.93
N SER A 136 -5.97 11.77 21.11
CA SER A 136 -6.31 12.64 19.99
C SER A 136 -5.02 13.00 19.25
N CYS A 137 -4.76 12.29 18.15
CA CYS A 137 -3.58 12.51 17.34
C CYS A 137 -3.80 13.77 16.51
N SER A 138 -3.59 14.93 17.12
CA SER A 138 -3.59 16.19 16.40
C SER A 138 -2.31 16.27 15.56
N THR A 139 -2.45 16.62 14.28
CA THR A 139 -1.34 17.01 13.40
C THR A 139 -1.00 18.50 13.56
N GLY A 140 -1.54 19.17 14.59
CA GLY A 140 -1.69 20.63 14.64
C GLY A 140 -0.37 21.42 14.59
N SER A 141 0.74 20.86 15.09
CA SER A 141 2.06 21.51 15.05
C SER A 141 2.93 21.08 13.87
N HIS A 142 2.45 20.15 13.02
CA HIS A 142 3.19 19.57 11.90
C HIS A 142 3.16 20.46 10.65
N GLN A 143 4.35 20.87 10.18
CA GLN A 143 4.49 21.82 9.07
C GLN A 143 5.05 21.20 7.78
N THR A 144 5.83 20.13 7.87
CA THR A 144 6.53 19.54 6.72
C THR A 144 5.68 18.45 6.08
N TRP A 145 5.48 18.52 4.77
CA TRP A 145 4.68 17.55 4.02
C TRP A 145 5.39 17.16 2.74
N VAL A 146 5.23 15.91 2.32
CA VAL A 146 5.73 15.37 1.05
C VAL A 146 4.55 15.06 0.15
N ARG A 147 4.66 15.41 -1.14
CA ARG A 147 3.61 15.21 -2.15
C ARG A 147 4.23 14.76 -3.47
N CYS A 148 3.53 13.87 -4.15
CA CYS A 148 3.81 13.53 -5.54
C CYS A 148 2.67 14.12 -6.38
N VAL A 149 2.90 15.29 -6.97
CA VAL A 149 1.84 16.24 -7.34
C VAL A 149 0.87 15.71 -8.39
N ASP A 150 1.36 14.93 -9.35
CA ASP A 150 0.53 14.41 -10.45
C ASP A 150 -0.06 13.04 -10.10
N LEU A 151 0.74 12.13 -9.54
CA LEU A 151 0.29 10.79 -9.17
C LEU A 151 -0.71 10.75 -8.01
N GLU A 152 -0.77 11.80 -7.17
CA GLU A 152 -1.74 11.86 -6.07
C GLU A 152 -3.16 12.27 -6.49
N ARG A 153 -3.35 12.78 -7.71
CA ARG A 153 -4.64 13.32 -8.19
C ARG A 153 -5.61 12.29 -8.78
N PRO A 154 -5.20 11.33 -9.64
CA PRO A 154 -6.14 10.41 -10.27
C PRO A 154 -6.67 9.35 -9.30
N LEU A 155 -7.59 8.49 -9.75
CA LEU A 155 -8.07 7.31 -9.02
C LEU A 155 -8.54 7.64 -7.58
N CYS A 156 -7.94 7.01 -6.56
CA CYS A 156 -8.28 7.25 -5.15
C CYS A 156 -8.03 8.71 -4.73
N GLY A 157 -7.14 9.42 -5.42
CA GLY A 157 -6.83 10.83 -5.20
C GLY A 157 -8.02 11.75 -5.45
N GLN A 158 -8.88 11.42 -6.42
CA GLN A 158 -10.05 12.21 -6.76
C GLN A 158 -11.06 12.25 -5.60
N SER A 159 -11.35 11.08 -5.03
CA SER A 159 -12.27 10.94 -3.90
C SER A 159 -11.60 11.25 -2.55
N ARG A 160 -10.25 11.28 -2.49
CA ARG A 160 -9.46 11.42 -1.25
C ARG A 160 -8.24 12.34 -1.45
N PRO A 161 -8.43 13.65 -1.70
CA PRO A 161 -7.36 14.57 -2.10
C PRO A 161 -6.25 14.78 -1.04
N HIS A 162 -6.52 14.45 0.23
CA HIS A 162 -5.56 14.49 1.33
C HIS A 162 -4.74 13.20 1.47
N PHE A 163 -5.20 12.08 0.92
CA PHE A 163 -4.73 10.73 1.25
C PHE A 163 -3.24 10.55 0.97
N PHE A 164 -2.80 10.78 -0.27
CA PHE A 164 -1.42 10.50 -0.68
C PHE A 164 -0.40 11.48 -0.11
N LYS A 165 -0.77 12.73 0.17
CA LYS A 165 0.06 13.64 0.97
C LYS A 165 0.36 13.03 2.34
N GLY A 166 -0.67 12.49 3.00
CA GLY A 166 -0.52 11.80 4.29
C GLY A 166 0.36 10.56 4.19
N VAL A 167 0.15 9.73 3.15
CA VAL A 167 0.93 8.52 2.89
C VAL A 167 2.40 8.82 2.59
N ALA A 168 2.70 9.68 1.61
CA ALA A 168 4.07 10.05 1.25
C ALA A 168 4.81 10.65 2.45
N THR A 169 4.16 11.52 3.23
CA THR A 169 4.74 12.11 4.44
C THR A 169 5.05 11.07 5.50
N VAL A 170 4.12 10.16 5.83
CA VAL A 170 4.36 9.16 6.87
C VAL A 170 5.43 8.15 6.44
N VAL A 171 5.42 7.73 5.18
CA VAL A 171 6.42 6.79 4.65
C VAL A 171 7.81 7.43 4.63
N THR A 172 7.94 8.69 4.20
CA THR A 172 9.20 9.46 4.29
C THR A 172 9.75 9.47 5.73
N LYS A 173 8.89 9.76 6.71
CA LYS A 173 9.28 9.76 8.13
C LYS A 173 9.73 8.38 8.58
N LEU A 174 9.03 7.32 8.19
CA LEU A 174 9.38 5.94 8.51
C LEU A 174 10.69 5.52 7.84
N PHE A 175 10.94 5.90 6.58
CA PHE A 175 12.20 5.65 5.89
C PHE A 175 13.36 6.36 6.57
N HIS A 176 13.19 7.59 7.04
CA HIS A 176 14.21 8.22 7.88
C HIS A 176 14.43 7.49 9.21
N ILE A 177 13.37 6.99 9.87
CA ILE A 177 13.47 6.32 11.17
C ILE A 177 14.11 4.94 11.06
N VAL A 178 13.68 4.15 10.06
CA VAL A 178 14.09 2.76 9.89
C VAL A 178 15.34 2.65 9.05
N GLU A 179 15.58 3.56 8.09
CA GLU A 179 16.69 3.50 7.13
C GLU A 179 16.81 2.11 6.47
N PRO A 180 15.75 1.60 5.83
CA PRO A 180 15.80 0.29 5.20
C PRO A 180 16.69 0.29 3.96
N ASP A 181 17.17 -0.89 3.55
CA ASP A 181 17.76 -1.12 2.22
C ASP A 181 16.69 -1.55 1.22
N VAL A 182 15.64 -2.22 1.71
CA VAL A 182 14.50 -2.70 0.92
C VAL A 182 13.19 -2.31 1.62
N ALA A 183 12.21 -1.80 0.89
CA ALA A 183 10.87 -1.54 1.41
C ALA A 183 9.81 -2.30 0.60
N VAL A 184 8.96 -3.06 1.28
CA VAL A 184 8.02 -4.00 0.64
C VAL A 184 6.58 -3.51 0.80
N PHE A 185 5.88 -3.40 -0.33
CA PHE A 185 4.51 -2.90 -0.40
C PHE A 185 3.63 -3.83 -1.25
N GLY A 186 2.32 -3.86 -0.97
CA GLY A 186 1.38 -4.66 -1.75
C GLY A 186 0.91 -3.94 -3.03
N ARG A 187 0.82 -4.68 -4.14
CA ARG A 187 0.28 -4.18 -5.43
C ARG A 187 -1.23 -3.90 -5.39
N LYS A 188 -1.93 -4.26 -4.32
CA LYS A 188 -3.37 -3.96 -4.13
C LYS A 188 -3.61 -2.46 -4.11
N ASP A 189 -2.74 -1.72 -3.43
CA ASP A 189 -2.76 -0.26 -3.39
C ASP A 189 -1.83 0.29 -4.49
N PHE A 190 -2.11 -0.03 -5.76
CA PHE A 190 -1.16 0.22 -6.87
C PHE A 190 -0.77 1.69 -7.02
N GLN A 191 -1.73 2.62 -6.88
CA GLN A 191 -1.43 4.05 -6.89
C GLN A 191 -0.50 4.46 -5.74
N GLN A 192 -0.66 3.87 -4.55
CA GLN A 192 0.25 4.09 -3.44
C GLN A 192 1.65 3.60 -3.77
N LEU A 193 1.77 2.39 -4.33
CA LEU A 193 3.05 1.84 -4.76
C LEU A 193 3.75 2.79 -5.75
N ARG A 194 3.05 3.28 -6.78
CA ARG A 194 3.59 4.24 -7.75
C ARG A 194 4.00 5.57 -7.11
N VAL A 195 3.19 6.13 -6.21
CA VAL A 195 3.54 7.33 -5.44
C VAL A 195 4.83 7.12 -4.63
N ILE A 196 4.98 5.97 -3.97
CA ILE A 196 6.18 5.67 -3.17
C ILE A 196 7.40 5.45 -4.05
N GLU A 197 7.27 4.75 -5.18
CA GLU A 197 8.37 4.53 -6.12
C GLU A 197 8.87 5.84 -6.72
N THR A 198 7.97 6.71 -7.16
CA THR A 198 8.33 8.04 -7.65
C THR A 198 8.96 8.89 -6.55
N MET A 199 8.39 8.88 -5.34
CA MET A 199 8.95 9.60 -4.19
C MET A 199 10.36 9.10 -3.83
N VAL A 200 10.60 7.79 -3.88
CA VAL A 200 11.92 7.20 -3.61
C VAL A 200 12.93 7.62 -4.67
N ALA A 201 12.56 7.55 -5.95
CA ALA A 201 13.43 7.93 -7.06
C ALA A 201 13.74 9.44 -7.07
N GLU A 202 12.73 10.30 -6.90
CA GLU A 202 12.89 11.76 -7.01
C GLU A 202 13.50 12.42 -5.77
N LEU A 203 13.44 11.76 -4.60
CA LEU A 203 14.07 12.25 -3.37
C LEU A 203 15.38 11.50 -3.04
N ASP A 204 15.94 10.78 -4.01
CA ASP A 204 17.24 10.11 -3.93
C ASP A 204 17.35 9.13 -2.74
N PHE A 205 16.25 8.44 -2.39
CA PHE A 205 16.29 7.41 -1.37
C PHE A 205 17.08 6.20 -1.88
N SER A 206 18.12 5.79 -1.14
CA SER A 206 18.84 4.54 -1.39
C SER A 206 18.05 3.34 -0.83
N ILE A 207 16.85 3.12 -1.37
CA ILE A 207 15.90 2.07 -0.94
C ILE A 207 15.37 1.36 -2.18
N ASP A 208 15.51 0.04 -2.23
CA ASP A 208 14.83 -0.79 -3.23
C ASP A 208 13.35 -0.99 -2.85
N VAL A 209 12.42 -0.54 -3.71
CA VAL A 209 10.98 -0.65 -3.46
C VAL A 209 10.43 -1.87 -4.19
N VAL A 210 9.81 -2.77 -3.43
CA VAL A 210 9.33 -4.06 -3.94
C VAL A 210 7.81 -4.14 -3.84
N GLY A 211 7.16 -4.25 -5.00
CA GLY A 211 5.72 -4.48 -5.11
C GLY A 211 5.36 -5.98 -5.13
N VAL A 212 4.67 -6.46 -4.10
CA VAL A 212 4.22 -7.86 -3.96
C VAL A 212 2.83 -8.08 -4.55
N PRO A 213 2.57 -9.19 -5.27
CA PRO A 213 1.25 -9.51 -5.81
C PRO A 213 0.12 -9.49 -4.77
N ILE A 214 -1.08 -9.18 -5.26
CA ILE A 214 -2.29 -9.11 -4.42
C ILE A 214 -2.59 -10.49 -3.85
N ALA A 215 -2.55 -10.62 -2.52
CA ALA A 215 -3.10 -11.79 -1.85
C ALA A 215 -4.63 -11.74 -1.89
N ARG A 216 -5.23 -12.88 -2.21
CA ARG A 216 -6.68 -13.04 -2.36
C ARG A 216 -7.18 -14.11 -1.39
N GLU A 217 -8.41 -13.94 -0.94
CA GLU A 217 -9.18 -15.01 -0.29
C GLU A 217 -9.48 -16.12 -1.31
N GLU A 218 -9.95 -17.29 -0.86
CA GLU A 218 -10.17 -18.45 -1.72
C GLU A 218 -11.16 -18.18 -2.87
N ASP A 219 -12.12 -17.28 -2.64
CA ASP A 219 -13.12 -16.84 -3.62
C ASP A 219 -12.64 -15.67 -4.51
N GLY A 220 -11.34 -15.31 -4.42
CA GLY A 220 -10.71 -14.29 -5.24
C GLY A 220 -10.84 -12.86 -4.73
N LEU A 221 -11.59 -12.61 -3.64
CA LEU A 221 -11.66 -11.27 -3.05
C LEU A 221 -10.28 -10.81 -2.58
N ALA A 222 -9.86 -9.61 -2.99
CA ALA A 222 -8.59 -9.05 -2.54
C ALA A 222 -8.58 -8.88 -1.01
N MET A 223 -7.56 -9.39 -0.34
CA MET A 223 -7.49 -9.31 1.12
C MET A 223 -7.33 -7.86 1.59
N SER A 224 -8.12 -7.48 2.59
CA SER A 224 -8.12 -6.14 3.18
C SER A 224 -8.56 -6.19 4.63
N SER A 225 -7.98 -5.38 5.50
CA SER A 225 -8.47 -5.21 6.87
C SER A 225 -9.92 -4.71 6.91
N ARG A 226 -10.36 -4.00 5.86
CA ARG A 226 -11.75 -3.54 5.68
C ARG A 226 -12.75 -4.64 5.36
N ASN A 227 -12.31 -5.84 4.95
CA ASN A 227 -13.24 -6.94 4.68
C ASN A 227 -14.02 -7.35 5.94
N ALA A 228 -13.43 -7.13 7.13
CA ALA A 228 -14.09 -7.37 8.43
C ALA A 228 -15.29 -6.44 8.70
N LEU A 229 -15.43 -5.35 7.95
CA LEU A 229 -16.55 -4.39 8.07
C LEU A 229 -17.75 -4.78 7.18
N LEU A 230 -17.59 -5.76 6.29
CA LEU A 230 -18.66 -6.20 5.39
C LEU A 230 -19.64 -7.13 6.13
N SER A 231 -20.94 -6.99 5.82
CA SER A 231 -21.90 -8.04 6.16
C SER A 231 -21.59 -9.33 5.38
N PRO A 232 -22.01 -10.51 5.85
CA PRO A 232 -21.79 -11.77 5.12
C PRO A 232 -22.32 -11.72 3.68
N GLY A 233 -23.50 -11.08 3.48
CA GLY A 233 -24.09 -10.89 2.17
C GLY A 233 -23.29 -9.93 1.29
N ASP A 234 -22.81 -8.81 1.84
CA ASP A 234 -22.00 -7.84 1.09
C ASP A 234 -20.64 -8.43 0.70
N ARG A 235 -20.01 -9.18 1.60
CA ARG A 235 -18.76 -9.90 1.31
C ARG A 235 -18.93 -10.86 0.14
N ALA A 236 -19.98 -11.68 0.16
CA ALA A 236 -20.19 -12.67 -0.89
C ALA A 236 -20.34 -11.99 -2.25
N ARG A 237 -21.04 -10.85 -2.30
CA ARG A 237 -21.23 -10.08 -3.52
C ARG A 237 -19.99 -9.30 -3.97
N ALA A 238 -19.12 -8.89 -3.05
CA ALA A 238 -17.89 -8.14 -3.36
C ALA A 238 -16.92 -8.89 -4.29
N THR A 239 -17.03 -10.21 -4.37
CA THR A 239 -16.27 -11.06 -5.32
C THR A 239 -16.51 -10.66 -6.78
N CYS A 240 -17.62 -9.97 -7.10
CA CYS A 240 -17.91 -9.49 -8.45
C CYS A 240 -16.86 -8.52 -8.99
N ILE A 241 -16.14 -7.79 -8.13
CA ILE A 241 -15.03 -6.91 -8.54
C ILE A 241 -13.95 -7.75 -9.22
N HIS A 242 -13.51 -8.83 -8.58
CA HIS A 242 -12.46 -9.68 -9.10
C HIS A 242 -12.89 -10.40 -10.37
N GLY A 243 -14.11 -10.93 -10.40
CA GLY A 243 -14.68 -11.55 -11.60
C GLY A 243 -14.71 -10.59 -12.79
N ALA A 244 -15.16 -9.34 -12.58
CA ALA A 244 -15.18 -8.33 -13.64
C ALA A 244 -13.79 -8.00 -14.20
N LEU A 245 -12.76 -7.92 -13.33
CA LEU A 245 -11.37 -7.69 -13.73
C LEU A 245 -10.80 -8.88 -14.53
N CYS A 246 -11.03 -10.11 -14.07
CA CYS A 246 -10.57 -11.33 -14.76
C CYS A 246 -11.23 -11.49 -16.13
N ASP A 247 -12.54 -11.28 -16.22
CA ASP A 247 -13.26 -11.36 -17.49
C ASP A 247 -12.73 -10.34 -18.50
N LEU A 248 -12.41 -9.12 -18.04
CA LEU A 248 -11.83 -8.10 -18.91
C LEU A 248 -10.44 -8.50 -19.40
N ARG A 249 -9.56 -8.97 -18.50
CA ARG A 249 -8.23 -9.48 -18.86
C ARG A 249 -8.33 -10.54 -19.94
N ASP A 250 -9.20 -11.53 -19.74
CA ASP A 250 -9.31 -12.66 -20.66
C ASP A 250 -9.83 -12.22 -22.03
N GLN A 251 -10.74 -11.25 -22.07
CA GLN A 251 -11.18 -10.60 -23.33
C GLN A 251 -10.06 -9.83 -24.03
N VAL A 252 -9.28 -9.03 -23.29
CA VAL A 252 -8.13 -8.29 -23.86
C VAL A 252 -7.13 -9.27 -24.46
N LEU A 253 -6.76 -10.32 -23.72
CA LEU A 253 -5.76 -11.30 -24.17
C LEU A 253 -6.25 -12.12 -25.36
N LEU A 254 -7.53 -12.52 -25.37
CA LEU A 254 -8.12 -13.25 -26.50
C LEU A 254 -8.14 -12.40 -27.77
N LYS A 255 -8.58 -11.13 -27.66
CA LYS A 255 -8.60 -10.19 -28.78
C LYS A 255 -7.19 -9.84 -29.27
N ALA A 256 -6.23 -9.68 -28.37
CA ALA A 256 -4.84 -9.43 -28.73
C ALA A 256 -4.23 -10.63 -29.51
N LYS A 257 -4.53 -11.87 -29.10
CA LYS A 257 -4.11 -13.08 -29.82
C LYS A 257 -4.75 -13.17 -31.21
N ALA A 258 -6.05 -12.90 -31.33
CA ALA A 258 -6.75 -12.90 -32.62
C ALA A 258 -6.16 -11.85 -33.57
N ALA A 259 -5.95 -10.62 -33.09
CA ALA A 259 -5.36 -9.55 -33.88
C ALA A 259 -3.92 -9.84 -34.31
N ALA A 260 -3.16 -10.66 -33.55
CA ALA A 260 -1.83 -11.09 -33.92
C ALA A 260 -1.81 -12.21 -34.97
N ALA A 261 -2.88 -12.99 -35.07
CA ALA A 261 -3.02 -14.08 -36.06
C ALA A 261 -3.52 -13.59 -37.44
N GLU A 262 -4.26 -12.47 -37.48
CA GLU A 262 -4.67 -11.85 -38.73
C GLU A 262 -3.50 -11.08 -39.38
N VAL A 263 -2.96 -11.64 -40.46
CA VAL A 263 -1.96 -10.98 -41.32
C VAL A 263 -2.70 -9.96 -42.19
N GLY A 264 -3.02 -8.80 -41.62
CA GLY A 264 -3.65 -7.69 -42.34
C GLY A 264 -3.91 -6.51 -41.43
N GLU A 265 -3.72 -5.30 -41.94
CA GLU A 265 -3.90 -4.01 -41.24
C GLU A 265 -5.39 -3.68 -40.98
N GLY A 266 -6.19 -4.66 -40.56
CA GLY A 266 -7.57 -4.47 -40.17
C GLY A 266 -7.66 -4.17 -38.67
N GLU A 267 -7.95 -2.93 -38.30
CA GLU A 267 -8.33 -2.52 -36.93
C GLU A 267 -9.72 -3.07 -36.53
N ARG A 268 -9.95 -4.38 -36.65
CA ARG A 268 -11.24 -5.02 -36.36
C ARG A 268 -11.09 -6.04 -35.25
N GLY A 269 -10.80 -5.53 -34.06
CA GLY A 269 -10.77 -6.35 -32.85
C GLY A 269 -10.80 -5.56 -31.53
N ALA A 270 -11.05 -4.25 -31.58
CA ALA A 270 -10.86 -3.35 -30.45
C ALA A 270 -11.67 -3.78 -29.21
N LEU A 271 -11.00 -3.85 -28.07
CA LEU A 271 -11.68 -3.64 -26.80
C LEU A 271 -11.46 -2.18 -26.46
N ASP A 272 -12.49 -1.37 -26.69
CA ASP A 272 -12.43 0.06 -26.38
C ASP A 272 -12.35 0.26 -24.85
N ALA A 273 -11.47 1.16 -24.40
CA ALA A 273 -11.29 1.43 -22.98
C ALA A 273 -12.57 1.94 -22.32
N GLY A 274 -13.39 2.74 -23.03
CA GLY A 274 -14.68 3.22 -22.54
C GLY A 274 -15.71 2.11 -22.41
N GLU A 275 -15.75 1.18 -23.37
CA GLU A 275 -16.55 -0.04 -23.27
C GLU A 275 -16.11 -0.93 -22.09
N ALA A 276 -14.81 -1.16 -21.92
CA ALA A 276 -14.24 -1.90 -20.81
C ALA A 276 -14.68 -1.31 -19.45
N LYS A 277 -14.58 0.01 -19.28
CA LYS A 277 -15.04 0.72 -18.08
C LYS A 277 -16.53 0.49 -17.82
N ARG A 278 -17.38 0.61 -18.86
CA ARG A 278 -18.84 0.39 -18.75
C ARG A 278 -19.21 -1.04 -18.38
N VAL A 279 -18.55 -2.04 -18.96
CA VAL A 279 -18.81 -3.46 -18.68
C VAL A 279 -18.47 -3.81 -17.23
N ILE A 280 -17.30 -3.38 -16.75
CA ILE A 280 -16.92 -3.59 -15.35
C ILE A 280 -17.90 -2.90 -14.40
N ALA A 281 -18.24 -1.63 -14.68
CA ALA A 281 -19.17 -0.88 -13.85
C ALA A 281 -20.55 -1.57 -13.78
N GLY A 282 -21.05 -2.08 -14.91
CA GLY A 282 -22.29 -2.84 -14.98
C GLY A 282 -22.27 -4.13 -14.16
N LYS A 283 -21.17 -4.89 -14.22
CA LYS A 283 -21.01 -6.13 -13.42
C LYS A 283 -20.97 -5.85 -11.92
N ILE A 284 -20.28 -4.78 -11.50
CA ILE A 284 -20.22 -4.38 -10.09
C ILE A 284 -21.60 -3.94 -9.61
N ALA A 285 -22.32 -3.13 -10.41
CA ALA A 285 -23.67 -2.70 -10.11
C ALA A 285 -24.66 -3.86 -10.00
N ALA A 286 -24.58 -4.84 -10.92
CA ALA A 286 -25.39 -6.07 -10.86
C ALA A 286 -25.09 -6.91 -9.62
N GLY A 287 -23.85 -6.88 -9.12
CA GLY A 287 -23.47 -7.44 -7.82
C GLY A 287 -23.94 -6.62 -6.61
N GLY A 288 -24.64 -5.51 -6.80
CA GLY A 288 -25.10 -4.64 -5.72
C GLY A 288 -23.99 -3.75 -5.13
N GLY A 289 -22.89 -3.56 -5.85
CA GLY A 289 -21.85 -2.59 -5.52
C GLY A 289 -22.11 -1.24 -6.18
N ARG A 290 -21.85 -0.14 -5.48
CA ARG A 290 -21.88 1.22 -6.05
C ARG A 290 -20.47 1.62 -6.46
N VAL A 291 -20.24 1.76 -7.76
CA VAL A 291 -18.93 2.16 -8.31
C VAL A 291 -18.54 3.56 -7.81
N ASP A 292 -17.31 3.69 -7.35
CA ASP A 292 -16.63 4.97 -7.10
C ASP A 292 -15.88 5.39 -8.37
N TYR A 293 -15.00 4.51 -8.87
CA TYR A 293 -14.40 4.64 -10.19
C TYR A 293 -14.09 3.28 -10.81
N VAL A 294 -14.02 3.27 -12.14
CA VAL A 294 -13.36 2.25 -12.95
C VAL A 294 -12.43 2.97 -13.91
N SER A 295 -11.14 2.65 -13.86
CA SER A 295 -10.11 3.28 -14.67
C SER A 295 -9.32 2.24 -15.43
N VAL A 296 -8.97 2.58 -16.67
CA VAL A 296 -8.11 1.80 -17.56
C VAL A 296 -6.99 2.76 -17.95
N ILE A 297 -5.82 2.52 -17.39
CA ILE A 297 -4.75 3.53 -17.28
C ILE A 297 -3.39 2.92 -17.60
N ASP A 298 -2.44 3.76 -17.97
CA ASP A 298 -1.04 3.37 -18.06
C ASP A 298 -0.50 3.17 -16.62
N PRO A 299 0.05 1.99 -16.28
CA PRO A 299 0.60 1.71 -14.95
C PRO A 299 1.81 2.58 -14.56
N THR A 300 2.46 3.24 -15.52
CA THR A 300 3.66 4.05 -15.30
C THR A 300 3.31 5.41 -14.73
N ASP A 301 2.44 6.15 -15.39
CA ASP A 301 2.08 7.53 -15.04
C ASP A 301 0.63 7.68 -14.54
N LEU A 302 -0.15 6.59 -14.54
CA LEU A 302 -1.56 6.55 -14.14
C LEU A 302 -2.49 7.41 -15.03
N SER A 303 -2.05 7.77 -16.23
CA SER A 303 -2.85 8.47 -17.22
C SER A 303 -3.91 7.55 -17.84
N ASP A 304 -5.08 8.12 -18.15
CA ASP A 304 -6.16 7.36 -18.79
C ASP A 304 -5.76 6.89 -20.20
N ILE A 305 -6.05 5.63 -20.49
CA ILE A 305 -5.94 5.09 -21.84
C ILE A 305 -7.29 5.27 -22.53
N GLU A 306 -7.27 5.86 -23.72
CA GLU A 306 -8.44 6.07 -24.57
C GLU A 306 -8.40 5.19 -25.83
N GLY A 307 -9.58 4.82 -26.31
CA GLY A 307 -9.74 4.05 -27.55
C GLY A 307 -9.36 2.57 -27.41
N ASP A 308 -8.86 1.99 -28.51
CA ASP A 308 -8.53 0.57 -28.62
C ASP A 308 -7.31 0.20 -27.77
N LEU A 309 -7.53 -0.65 -26.75
CA LEU A 309 -6.49 -1.16 -25.87
C LEU A 309 -5.43 -1.99 -26.63
N VAL A 310 -5.81 -2.76 -27.64
CA VAL A 310 -4.83 -3.57 -28.42
C VAL A 310 -3.93 -2.64 -29.24
N ALA A 311 -4.50 -1.59 -29.83
CA ALA A 311 -3.73 -0.59 -30.57
C ALA A 311 -2.78 0.20 -29.64
N PHE A 312 -3.25 0.59 -28.45
CA PHE A 312 -2.40 1.22 -27.43
C PHE A 312 -1.18 0.35 -27.10
N ARG A 313 -1.40 -0.93 -26.82
CA ARG A 313 -0.32 -1.88 -26.46
C ARG A 313 0.72 -1.98 -27.56
N ARG A 314 0.29 -2.16 -28.81
CA ARG A 314 1.19 -2.23 -29.98
C ARG A 314 2.01 -0.96 -30.15
N ARG A 315 1.40 0.22 -29.98
CA ARG A 315 2.10 1.51 -30.08
C ARG A 315 3.19 1.63 -29.02
N GLN A 316 2.89 1.28 -27.77
CA GLN A 316 3.86 1.35 -26.68
C GLN A 316 5.03 0.38 -26.87
N CYS A 317 4.77 -0.86 -27.28
CA CYS A 317 5.84 -1.83 -27.58
C CYS A 317 6.76 -1.33 -28.70
N ARG A 318 6.20 -0.86 -29.83
CA ARG A 318 7.00 -0.32 -30.94
C ARG A 318 7.79 0.93 -30.54
N GLY A 319 7.21 1.80 -29.71
CA GLY A 319 7.89 2.99 -29.19
C GLY A 319 9.09 2.62 -28.31
N ALA A 320 8.95 1.62 -27.45
CA ALA A 320 10.02 1.13 -26.60
C ALA A 320 11.14 0.45 -27.40
N GLU A 321 10.79 -0.37 -28.40
CA GLU A 321 11.76 -0.96 -29.33
C GLU A 321 12.56 0.11 -30.07
N ALA A 322 11.89 1.15 -30.56
CA ALA A 322 12.54 2.28 -31.23
C ALA A 322 13.46 3.09 -30.31
N ALA A 323 13.14 3.17 -29.01
CA ALA A 323 13.94 3.83 -27.99
C ALA A 323 15.11 2.98 -27.46
N GLY A 324 15.26 1.73 -27.91
CA GLY A 324 16.30 0.81 -27.44
C GLY A 324 16.13 0.37 -25.98
N LEU A 325 14.91 0.46 -25.44
CA LEU A 325 14.60 -0.05 -24.10
C LEU A 325 14.52 -1.58 -24.16
N GLU A 326 15.49 -2.28 -23.55
CA GLU A 326 15.44 -3.73 -23.45
C GLU A 326 14.19 -4.17 -22.67
N ILE A 327 13.37 -5.04 -23.28
CA ILE A 327 12.27 -5.73 -22.60
C ILE A 327 12.88 -6.80 -21.69
N GLN A 328 13.49 -6.40 -20.57
CA GLN A 328 14.15 -7.37 -19.69
C GLN A 328 13.11 -8.30 -19.02
N GLY A 329 13.43 -9.59 -19.06
CA GLY A 329 12.70 -10.66 -18.39
C GLY A 329 12.81 -10.55 -16.87
N SER A 330 11.67 -10.50 -16.17
CA SER A 330 11.52 -10.87 -14.74
C SER A 330 12.46 -10.19 -13.71
N GLY A 331 13.04 -9.03 -14.03
CA GLY A 331 13.82 -8.24 -13.06
C GLY A 331 12.92 -7.66 -11.96
N SER A 332 13.45 -7.58 -10.74
CA SER A 332 12.78 -7.12 -9.51
C SER A 332 12.28 -5.67 -9.51
N GLY A 333 12.44 -4.94 -10.62
CA GLY A 333 11.91 -3.60 -10.81
C GLY A 333 10.41 -3.64 -11.10
N SER A 334 9.65 -2.81 -10.40
CA SER A 334 8.23 -2.59 -10.61
C SER A 334 7.89 -1.81 -11.89
N GLY A 335 8.90 -1.48 -12.71
CA GLY A 335 8.73 -0.83 -14.00
C GLY A 335 7.80 -1.65 -14.88
N SER A 336 6.62 -1.10 -15.14
CA SER A 336 5.66 -1.76 -15.98
C SER A 336 6.20 -1.92 -17.40
N ARG A 337 5.97 -3.08 -18.01
CA ARG A 337 6.43 -3.33 -19.37
C ARG A 337 5.72 -2.40 -20.36
N PRO A 338 6.40 -1.96 -21.43
CA PRO A 338 5.75 -1.23 -22.52
C PRO A 338 4.51 -1.97 -23.00
N GLY A 339 3.38 -1.27 -23.09
CA GLY A 339 2.10 -1.87 -23.47
C GLY A 339 1.40 -2.66 -22.37
N ALA A 340 1.84 -2.56 -21.12
CA ALA A 340 1.01 -3.00 -20.01
C ALA A 340 -0.19 -2.07 -19.81
N VAL A 341 -1.31 -2.63 -19.36
CA VAL A 341 -2.54 -1.90 -19.08
C VAL A 341 -2.96 -2.20 -17.65
N LEU A 342 -3.18 -1.17 -16.83
CA LEU A 342 -3.72 -1.35 -15.49
C LEU A 342 -5.21 -1.02 -15.47
N VAL A 343 -5.99 -1.96 -14.95
CA VAL A 343 -7.41 -1.75 -14.69
C VAL A 343 -7.60 -1.63 -13.19
N ALA A 344 -8.00 -0.44 -12.73
CA ALA A 344 -8.17 -0.12 -11.32
C ALA A 344 -9.64 0.16 -11.01
N VAL A 345 -10.12 -0.40 -9.90
CA VAL A 345 -11.52 -0.30 -9.48
C VAL A 345 -11.59 0.12 -8.02
N ALA A 346 -12.51 1.04 -7.74
CA ALA A 346 -13.02 1.27 -6.40
C ALA A 346 -14.55 1.19 -6.41
N ALA A 347 -15.12 0.50 -5.42
CA ALA A 347 -16.56 0.35 -5.28
C ALA A 347 -16.96 0.27 -3.81
N PHE A 348 -18.16 0.75 -3.51
CA PHE A 348 -18.78 0.67 -2.20
C PHE A 348 -19.76 -0.51 -2.13
N PHE A 349 -19.64 -1.29 -1.07
CA PHE A 349 -20.66 -2.23 -0.65
C PHE A 349 -21.21 -1.71 0.68
N ASN A 350 -22.41 -1.13 0.64
CA ASN A 350 -22.95 -0.29 1.71
C ASN A 350 -21.99 0.87 2.04
N SER A 351 -21.49 0.98 3.28
CA SER A 351 -20.51 2.00 3.70
C SER A 351 -19.06 1.60 3.45
N VAL A 352 -18.77 0.33 3.11
CA VAL A 352 -17.40 -0.18 2.99
C VAL A 352 -16.87 0.05 1.58
N ARG A 353 -15.83 0.87 1.47
CA ARG A 353 -15.11 1.11 0.22
C ARG A 353 -14.03 0.06 0.01
N LEU A 354 -14.16 -0.72 -1.06
CA LEU A 354 -13.19 -1.70 -1.51
C LEU A 354 -12.44 -1.20 -2.73
N ILE A 355 -11.19 -1.63 -2.87
CA ILE A 355 -10.38 -1.41 -4.06
C ILE A 355 -9.79 -2.73 -4.54
N ASP A 356 -9.65 -2.87 -5.84
CA ASP A 356 -8.92 -3.96 -6.48
C ASP A 356 -8.33 -3.42 -7.79
N ASN A 357 -7.33 -4.12 -8.30
CA ASN A 357 -6.75 -3.81 -9.61
C ASN A 357 -6.20 -5.07 -10.27
N LEU A 358 -6.00 -4.98 -11.57
CA LEU A 358 -5.38 -6.02 -12.37
C LEU A 358 -4.48 -5.40 -13.42
N LEU A 359 -3.22 -5.81 -13.41
CA LEU A 359 -2.23 -5.47 -14.42
C LEU A 359 -2.27 -6.51 -15.55
N ILE A 360 -2.55 -6.04 -16.76
CA ILE A 360 -2.54 -6.86 -17.98
C ILE A 360 -1.20 -6.61 -18.68
N GLU A 361 -0.24 -7.50 -18.43
CA GLU A 361 1.08 -7.49 -19.09
C GLU A 361 0.96 -7.69 -20.61
N PRO A 362 1.89 -7.16 -21.43
CA PRO A 362 1.87 -7.15 -22.90
C PRO A 362 1.69 -8.51 -23.58
#